data_AF-A0A412MBZ3-F1
#
_entry.id   AF-A0A412MBZ3-F1
#
_cell.length_a   1.000
_cell.length_b   1.000
_cell.length_c   1.000
_cell.angle_alpha   90.00
_cell.angle_beta   90.00
_cell.angle_gamma   90.00
#
_symmetry.space_group_name_H-M   'P 1'
#
loop_
_entity.id
_entity.type
_entity.pdbx_description
1 polymer ?
#
loop_
_entity_poly.entity_id
_entity_poly.type
_entity_poly.pdbx_seq_one_letter_code
_entity_poly.pdbx_strand_id
1 'polypeptide(L)'
;MDQNKLAESQMRVQEAAVKQQNREIIRRESEELRYLRQEEIQERRKGQVEMLAINSNGLPIVYTENVYAGKKERVCSNIYFPHITEVRRLENESDFVYVFQGITGQLEKRIVLNPAQCGCGSYVIRALGSIGGQIYASKAKLQKQYAVFLITYLISECMSIVKVPDYRGWYLDEEKNIFFFEGESWKELEKCVIK
;
A
#
# COMPACT_ATOMS: atom_id res chain seq x y z
N MET A 1 30.86 -38.50 -67.66
CA MET A 1 29.96 -37.92 -66.64
C MET A 1 30.17 -36.41 -66.69
N ASP A 2 29.11 -35.67 -66.98
CA ASP A 2 29.16 -34.23 -67.29
C ASP A 2 29.55 -33.43 -66.03
N GLN A 3 30.76 -32.87 -66.00
CA GLN A 3 31.28 -32.11 -64.84
C GLN A 3 30.37 -30.92 -64.48
N ASN A 4 29.71 -30.31 -65.48
CA ASN A 4 28.74 -29.23 -65.29
C ASN A 4 27.49 -29.67 -64.52
N LYS A 5 26.97 -30.88 -64.76
CA LYS A 5 25.78 -31.39 -64.04
C LYS A 5 26.07 -31.71 -62.58
N LEU A 6 27.29 -32.14 -62.29
CA LEU A 6 27.79 -32.39 -60.94
C LEU A 6 27.94 -31.08 -60.15
N ALA A 7 28.51 -30.04 -60.78
CA ALA A 7 28.63 -28.70 -60.20
C ALA A 7 27.25 -28.05 -59.93
N GLU A 8 26.30 -28.14 -60.85
CA GLU A 8 24.92 -27.66 -60.65
C GLU A 8 24.18 -28.42 -59.54
N SER A 9 24.44 -29.72 -59.39
CA SER A 9 23.86 -30.51 -58.30
C SER A 9 24.46 -30.08 -56.94
N GLN A 10 25.77 -29.87 -56.87
CA GLN A 10 26.44 -29.40 -55.66
C GLN A 10 25.99 -27.98 -55.26
N MET A 11 25.87 -27.06 -56.21
CA MET A 11 25.33 -25.72 -55.95
C MET A 11 23.90 -25.77 -55.41
N ARG A 12 23.01 -26.63 -55.95
CA ARG A 12 21.64 -26.78 -55.44
C ARG A 12 21.58 -27.31 -54.01
N VAL A 13 22.43 -28.30 -53.68
CA VAL A 13 22.54 -28.82 -52.30
C VAL A 13 23.03 -27.73 -51.36
N GLN A 14 24.00 -26.92 -51.80
CA GLN A 14 24.57 -25.85 -50.99
C GLN A 14 23.59 -24.69 -50.78
N GLU A 15 22.84 -24.28 -51.82
CA GLU A 15 21.74 -23.32 -51.68
C GLU A 15 20.63 -23.81 -50.74
N ALA A 16 20.28 -25.10 -50.82
CA ALA A 16 19.29 -25.70 -49.92
C ALA A 16 19.79 -25.69 -48.47
N ALA A 17 21.06 -26.02 -48.25
CA ALA A 17 21.69 -25.97 -46.93
C ALA A 17 21.71 -24.55 -46.36
N VAL A 18 22.10 -23.54 -47.16
CA VAL A 18 22.10 -22.12 -46.73
C VAL A 18 20.68 -21.63 -46.41
N LYS A 19 19.68 -21.98 -47.24
CA LYS A 19 18.27 -21.64 -46.96
C LYS A 19 17.77 -22.29 -45.67
N GLN A 20 18.14 -23.54 -45.40
CA GLN A 20 17.78 -24.21 -44.16
C GLN A 20 18.46 -23.57 -42.95
N GLN A 21 19.74 -23.26 -43.06
CA GLN A 21 20.51 -22.61 -41.99
C GLN A 21 19.95 -21.21 -41.67
N ASN A 22 19.61 -20.42 -42.68
CA ASN A 22 18.97 -19.11 -42.48
C ASN A 22 17.60 -19.23 -41.81
N ARG A 23 16.80 -20.25 -42.15
CA ARG A 23 15.52 -20.51 -41.48
C ARG A 23 15.72 -20.88 -40.01
N GLU A 24 16.74 -21.65 -39.68
CA GLU A 24 17.06 -22.00 -38.29
C GLU A 24 17.54 -20.78 -37.48
N ILE A 25 18.37 -19.91 -38.07
CA ILE A 25 18.81 -18.66 -37.44
C ILE A 25 17.61 -17.76 -37.14
N ILE A 26 16.78 -17.48 -38.16
CA ILE A 26 15.57 -16.63 -37.98
C ILE A 26 14.65 -17.23 -36.92
N ARG A 27 14.50 -18.55 -36.90
CA ARG A 27 13.69 -19.24 -35.89
C ARG A 27 14.27 -19.06 -34.49
N ARG A 28 15.58 -19.30 -34.31
CA ARG A 28 16.26 -19.12 -33.02
C ARG A 28 16.16 -17.68 -32.52
N GLU A 29 16.44 -16.70 -33.38
CA GLU A 29 16.29 -15.28 -33.05
C GLU A 29 14.84 -14.95 -32.65
N SER A 30 13.85 -15.51 -33.36
CA SER A 30 12.43 -15.32 -33.00
C SER A 30 12.08 -15.95 -31.65
N GLU A 31 12.67 -17.10 -31.30
CA GLU A 31 12.47 -17.79 -30.03
C GLU A 31 13.15 -17.02 -28.89
N GLU A 32 14.38 -16.55 -29.09
CA GLU A 32 15.11 -15.69 -28.12
C GLU A 32 14.36 -14.38 -27.86
N LEU A 33 13.89 -13.69 -28.91
CA LEU A 33 13.09 -12.48 -28.77
C LEU A 33 11.77 -12.74 -28.01
N ARG A 34 11.16 -13.91 -28.18
CA ARG A 34 9.98 -14.30 -27.40
C ARG A 34 10.32 -14.52 -25.94
N TYR A 35 11.42 -15.21 -25.65
CA TYR A 35 11.90 -15.43 -24.28
C TYR A 35 12.20 -14.11 -23.57
N LEU A 36 13.01 -13.24 -24.18
CA LEU A 36 13.33 -11.92 -23.62
C LEU A 36 12.09 -11.08 -23.36
N ARG A 37 11.13 -11.07 -24.30
CA ARG A 37 9.85 -10.37 -24.13
C ARG A 37 9.04 -10.96 -22.97
N GLN A 38 9.07 -12.29 -22.79
CA GLN A 38 8.35 -12.94 -21.72
C GLN A 38 8.97 -12.66 -20.35
N GLU A 39 10.30 -12.68 -20.23
CA GLU A 39 11.01 -12.26 -19.02
C GLU A 39 10.71 -10.81 -18.68
N GLU A 40 10.77 -9.92 -19.68
CA GLU A 40 10.46 -8.51 -19.50
C GLU A 40 9.01 -8.29 -19.03
N ILE A 41 8.04 -9.03 -19.58
CA ILE A 41 6.65 -9.00 -19.11
C ILE A 41 6.54 -9.49 -17.66
N GLN A 42 7.28 -10.52 -17.27
CA GLN A 42 7.25 -11.04 -15.91
C GLN A 42 7.86 -10.06 -14.90
N GLU A 43 9.05 -9.53 -15.18
CA GLU A 43 9.68 -8.51 -14.33
C GLU A 43 8.78 -7.26 -14.20
N ARG A 44 8.16 -6.82 -15.29
CA ARG A 44 7.20 -5.71 -15.26
C ARG A 44 5.98 -6.02 -14.40
N ARG A 45 5.44 -7.25 -14.44
CA ARG A 45 4.33 -7.66 -13.57
C ARG A 45 4.73 -7.65 -12.10
N LYS A 46 5.96 -8.07 -11.77
CA LYS A 46 6.48 -7.99 -10.40
C LYS A 46 6.66 -6.54 -9.94
N GLY A 47 6.96 -5.62 -10.85
CA GLY A 47 7.10 -4.19 -10.57
C GLY A 47 5.80 -3.42 -10.35
N GLN A 48 4.63 -4.00 -10.64
CA GLN A 48 3.34 -3.35 -10.40
C GLN A 48 2.97 -3.42 -8.91
N VAL A 49 2.91 -2.26 -8.26
CA VAL A 49 2.63 -2.15 -6.83
C VAL A 49 1.39 -1.29 -6.61
N GLU A 50 0.53 -1.70 -5.68
CA GLU A 50 -0.59 -0.88 -5.24
C GLU A 50 -0.15 0.07 -4.13
N MET A 51 -0.46 1.35 -4.32
CA MET A 51 -0.14 2.43 -3.41
C MET A 51 -1.42 3.10 -2.93
N LEU A 52 -1.37 3.65 -1.72
CA LEU A 52 -2.44 4.44 -1.14
C LEU A 52 -1.99 5.90 -0.98
N ALA A 53 -2.92 6.82 -1.21
CA ALA A 53 -2.74 8.24 -0.93
C ALA A 53 -4.07 8.87 -0.53
N ILE A 54 -4.03 10.09 -0.01
CA ILE A 54 -5.21 10.94 0.16
C ILE A 54 -5.22 11.94 -1.00
N ASN A 55 -6.33 12.01 -1.72
CA ASN A 55 -6.47 12.97 -2.83
C ASN A 55 -6.78 14.39 -2.34
N SER A 56 -6.84 15.36 -3.25
CA SER A 56 -7.17 16.76 -2.94
C SER A 56 -8.53 16.96 -2.29
N ASN A 57 -9.46 16.01 -2.46
CA ASN A 57 -10.78 16.04 -1.85
C ASN A 57 -10.80 15.41 -0.46
N GLY A 58 -9.64 15.04 0.08
CA GLY A 58 -9.50 14.40 1.39
C GLY A 58 -9.88 12.93 1.41
N LEU A 59 -10.05 12.27 0.28
CA LEU A 59 -10.46 10.86 0.23
C LEU A 59 -9.27 9.92 0.04
N PRO A 60 -9.21 8.81 0.80
CA PRO A 60 -8.31 7.71 0.53
C PRO A 60 -8.55 7.11 -0.85
N ILE A 61 -7.49 7.05 -1.64
CA ILE A 61 -7.47 6.44 -2.97
C ILE A 61 -6.37 5.38 -3.05
N VAL A 62 -6.64 4.32 -3.81
CA VAL A 62 -5.64 3.32 -4.21
C VAL A 62 -5.42 3.39 -5.71
N TYR A 63 -4.16 3.28 -6.10
CA TYR A 63 -3.73 3.24 -7.50
C TYR A 63 -2.60 2.23 -7.68
N THR A 64 -2.40 1.78 -8.91
CA THR A 64 -1.29 0.89 -9.27
C THR A 64 -0.20 1.73 -9.92
N GLU A 65 1.04 1.62 -9.42
CA GLU A 65 2.22 2.19 -10.06
C GLU A 65 2.78 1.25 -11.13
N ASN A 66 3.66 1.79 -11.99
CA ASN A 66 4.35 1.05 -13.04
C ASN A 66 3.40 0.39 -14.06
N VAL A 67 2.31 1.09 -14.39
CA VAL A 67 1.32 0.69 -15.40
C VAL A 67 1.42 1.52 -16.68
N TYR A 68 1.34 0.85 -17.83
CA TYR A 68 1.42 1.48 -19.16
C TYR A 68 0.19 2.33 -19.50
N ALA A 69 -0.98 1.92 -18.99
CA ALA A 69 -2.26 2.54 -19.31
C ALA A 69 -2.52 3.84 -18.53
N GLY A 70 -1.52 4.33 -17.79
CA GLY A 70 -1.65 5.48 -16.91
C GLY A 70 -2.23 5.12 -15.54
N LYS A 71 -1.91 5.96 -14.54
CA LYS A 71 -2.38 5.80 -13.17
C LYS A 71 -3.90 5.98 -13.11
N LYS A 72 -4.61 4.95 -12.67
CA LYS A 72 -6.05 5.01 -12.42
C LYS A 72 -6.32 4.94 -10.93
N GLU A 73 -6.87 6.04 -10.41
CA GLU A 73 -7.23 6.17 -9.01
C GLU A 73 -8.59 5.53 -8.72
N ARG A 74 -8.70 4.89 -7.56
CA ARG A 74 -9.93 4.25 -7.08
C ARG A 74 -10.14 4.66 -5.63
N VAL A 75 -11.27 5.27 -5.32
CA VAL A 75 -11.64 5.58 -3.94
C VAL A 75 -11.71 4.29 -3.14
N CYS A 76 -10.97 4.22 -2.03
CA CYS A 76 -10.86 3.02 -1.21
C CYS A 76 -11.57 3.15 0.14
N SER A 77 -12.09 4.34 0.51
CA SER A 77 -12.88 4.54 1.72
C SER A 77 -13.88 5.69 1.60
N ASN A 78 -14.91 5.70 2.44
CA ASN A 78 -15.86 6.82 2.60
C ASN A 78 -15.45 7.83 3.69
N ILE A 79 -14.29 7.67 4.30
CA ILE A 79 -13.82 8.53 5.37
C ILE A 79 -13.05 9.70 4.73
N TYR A 80 -13.53 10.92 4.95
CA TYR A 80 -12.93 12.15 4.45
C TYR A 80 -11.94 12.72 5.46
N PHE A 81 -10.86 13.32 4.94
CA PHE A 81 -9.76 13.93 5.69
C PHE A 81 -9.27 13.08 6.87
N PRO A 82 -9.00 11.78 6.66
CA PRO A 82 -8.53 10.96 7.75
C PRO A 82 -7.14 11.43 8.17
N HIS A 83 -6.91 11.49 9.47
CA HIS A 83 -5.60 11.76 10.07
C HIS A 83 -5.46 10.96 11.35
N ILE A 84 -4.21 10.84 11.80
CA ILE A 84 -3.87 10.13 13.03
C ILE A 84 -3.02 11.03 13.91
N THR A 85 -3.26 10.96 15.21
CA THR A 85 -2.41 11.59 16.23
C THR A 85 -1.85 10.48 17.10
N GLU A 86 -0.55 10.49 17.33
CA GLU A 86 0.07 9.62 18.32
C GLU A 86 -0.09 10.25 19.70
N VAL A 87 -0.71 9.54 20.63
CA VAL A 87 -0.87 9.99 22.00
C VAL A 87 -0.03 9.10 22.90
N ARG A 88 0.91 9.71 23.61
CA ARG A 88 1.82 9.04 24.56
C ARG A 88 1.40 9.33 25.98
N ARG A 89 1.57 8.35 26.86
CA ARG A 89 1.43 8.52 28.29
C ARG A 89 2.60 9.34 28.83
N LEU A 90 2.31 10.37 29.62
CA LEU A 90 3.35 11.26 30.15
C LEU A 90 4.31 10.55 31.13
N GLU A 91 3.81 9.61 31.94
CA GLU A 91 4.64 8.83 32.86
C GLU A 91 5.54 7.81 32.16
N ASN A 92 5.13 7.34 30.97
CA ASN A 92 5.84 6.30 30.23
C ASN A 92 5.64 6.47 28.73
N GLU A 93 6.61 7.07 28.05
CA GLU A 93 6.53 7.33 26.62
C GLU A 93 6.45 6.06 25.75
N SER A 94 6.83 4.89 26.27
CA SER A 94 6.66 3.63 25.52
C SER A 94 5.20 3.22 25.40
N ASP A 95 4.34 3.72 26.29
CA ASP A 95 2.91 3.48 26.26
C ASP A 95 2.26 4.55 25.38
N PHE A 96 1.82 4.13 24.19
CA PHE A 96 1.16 5.02 23.24
C PHE A 96 -0.06 4.36 22.61
N VAL A 97 -0.96 5.20 22.11
CA VAL A 97 -2.11 4.83 21.31
C VAL A 97 -2.18 5.74 20.10
N TYR A 98 -2.87 5.28 19.06
CA TYR A 98 -3.16 6.13 17.91
C TYR A 98 -4.61 6.60 17.97
N VAL A 99 -4.84 7.91 17.93
CA VAL A 99 -6.18 8.47 17.77
C VAL A 99 -6.41 8.75 16.30
N PHE A 100 -7.26 7.94 15.67
CA PHE A 100 -7.69 8.17 14.29
C PHE A 100 -8.90 9.08 14.28
N GLN A 101 -8.90 10.07 13.39
CA GLN A 101 -9.98 11.03 13.21
C GLN A 101 -10.30 11.16 11.72
N GLY A 102 -11.56 11.44 11.41
CA GLY A 102 -12.00 11.73 10.05
C GLY A 102 -13.50 12.00 9.99
N ILE A 103 -13.98 12.41 8.82
CA ILE A 103 -15.39 12.74 8.60
C ILE A 103 -16.06 11.56 7.90
N THR A 104 -17.12 11.03 8.50
CA THR A 104 -17.95 9.98 7.89
C THR A 104 -19.38 10.46 7.83
N GLY A 105 -19.96 10.48 6.62
CA GLY A 105 -21.24 11.11 6.37
C GLY A 105 -21.14 12.64 6.51
N GLN A 106 -21.59 13.19 7.63
CA GLN A 106 -21.56 14.63 7.93
C GLN A 106 -20.98 14.95 9.33
N LEU A 107 -20.44 13.93 10.01
CA LEU A 107 -19.95 14.07 11.38
C LEU A 107 -18.47 13.73 11.42
N GLU A 108 -17.73 14.53 12.18
CA GLU A 108 -16.39 14.14 12.62
C GLU A 108 -16.53 12.98 13.59
N LYS A 109 -15.71 11.95 13.36
CA LYS A 109 -15.67 10.73 14.15
C LYS A 109 -14.24 10.44 14.50
N ARG A 110 -14.06 9.80 15.66
CA ARG A 110 -12.76 9.37 16.12
C ARG A 110 -12.81 8.00 16.77
N ILE A 111 -11.69 7.30 16.72
CA ILE A 111 -11.46 6.02 17.39
C ILE A 111 -10.05 5.98 17.96
N VAL A 112 -9.88 5.23 19.04
CA VAL A 112 -8.57 4.96 19.63
C VAL A 112 -8.13 3.57 19.19
N LEU A 113 -6.97 3.50 18.54
CA LEU A 113 -6.38 2.30 17.98
C LEU A 113 -5.24 1.81 18.86
N ASN A 114 -5.18 0.49 19.04
CA ASN A 114 -4.06 -0.20 19.65
C ASN A 114 -2.91 -0.33 18.64
N PRO A 115 -1.72 0.25 18.89
CA PRO A 115 -0.59 0.18 17.98
C PRO A 115 -0.18 -1.26 17.61
N ALA A 116 -0.26 -2.19 18.56
CA ALA A 116 0.10 -3.60 18.35
C ALA A 116 -0.83 -4.32 17.36
N GLN A 117 -2.03 -3.77 17.11
CA GLN A 117 -3.04 -4.37 16.23
C GLN A 117 -3.20 -3.63 14.90
N CYS A 118 -2.56 -2.46 14.71
CA CYS A 118 -2.66 -1.66 13.48
C CYS A 118 -2.18 -2.41 12.22
N GLY A 119 -1.28 -3.40 12.37
CA GLY A 119 -0.88 -4.29 11.26
C GLY A 119 -1.92 -5.36 10.88
N CYS A 120 -2.97 -5.55 11.68
CA CYS A 120 -4.01 -6.53 11.42
C CYS A 120 -5.19 -5.90 10.66
N GLY A 121 -5.31 -6.17 9.36
CA GLY A 121 -6.39 -5.59 8.55
C GLY A 121 -7.81 -5.91 9.04
N SER A 122 -8.04 -7.07 9.68
CA SER A 122 -9.34 -7.38 10.28
C SER A 122 -9.68 -6.47 11.46
N TYR A 123 -8.67 -6.13 12.27
CA TYR A 123 -8.82 -5.20 13.38
C TYR A 123 -9.16 -3.80 12.88
N VAL A 124 -8.37 -3.30 11.93
CA VAL A 124 -8.56 -1.96 11.37
C VAL A 124 -9.94 -1.82 10.72
N ILE A 125 -10.38 -2.81 9.93
CA ILE A 125 -11.74 -2.79 9.35
C ILE A 125 -12.81 -2.70 10.44
N ARG A 126 -12.69 -3.49 11.52
CA ARG A 126 -13.65 -3.44 12.63
C ARG A 126 -13.64 -2.09 13.33
N ALA A 127 -12.46 -1.55 13.57
CA ALA A 127 -12.27 -0.28 14.25
C ALA A 127 -12.89 0.88 13.43
N LEU A 128 -12.58 0.97 12.13
CA LEU A 128 -13.19 1.95 11.23
C LEU A 128 -14.71 1.71 11.07
N GLY A 129 -15.15 0.45 11.03
CA GLY A 129 -16.56 0.09 10.97
C GLY A 129 -17.38 0.60 12.17
N SER A 130 -16.77 0.72 13.35
CA SER A 130 -17.45 1.21 14.56
C SER A 130 -17.91 2.68 14.44
N ILE A 131 -17.30 3.45 13.54
CA ILE A 131 -17.67 4.84 13.22
C ILE A 131 -18.41 4.98 11.88
N GLY A 132 -18.84 3.86 11.28
CA GLY A 132 -19.49 3.84 9.95
C GLY A 132 -18.51 3.94 8.77
N GLY A 133 -17.21 3.86 9.04
CA GLY A 133 -16.17 3.81 8.03
C GLY A 133 -16.18 2.50 7.26
N GLN A 134 -16.01 2.58 5.95
CA GLN A 134 -15.99 1.44 5.05
C GLN A 134 -14.72 1.47 4.20
N ILE A 135 -14.15 0.29 3.95
CA ILE A 135 -13.07 0.11 2.98
C ILE A 135 -13.63 -0.59 1.75
N TYR A 136 -13.45 0.02 0.58
CA TYR A 136 -13.96 -0.48 -0.69
C TYR A 136 -12.94 -1.37 -1.38
N ALA A 137 -13.29 -2.64 -1.59
CA ALA A 137 -12.51 -3.58 -2.38
C ALA A 137 -13.40 -4.71 -2.91
N SER A 138 -12.98 -5.32 -4.01
CA SER A 138 -13.72 -6.45 -4.63
C SER A 138 -13.57 -7.77 -3.87
N LYS A 139 -12.53 -7.91 -3.04
CA LYS A 139 -12.22 -9.12 -2.28
C LYS A 139 -11.90 -8.77 -0.83
N ALA A 140 -12.32 -9.61 0.11
CA ALA A 140 -12.05 -9.41 1.54
C ALA A 140 -10.54 -9.35 1.87
N LYS A 141 -9.70 -10.13 1.17
CA LYS A 141 -8.23 -10.05 1.33
C LYS A 141 -7.70 -8.66 0.98
N LEU A 142 -8.17 -8.11 -0.13
CA LEU A 142 -7.77 -6.80 -0.62
C LEU A 142 -8.29 -5.68 0.28
N GLN A 143 -9.52 -5.84 0.80
CA GLN A 143 -10.09 -4.92 1.79
C GLN A 143 -9.20 -4.81 3.03
N LYS A 144 -8.71 -5.94 3.56
CA LYS A 144 -7.78 -5.98 4.70
C LYS A 144 -6.45 -5.30 4.38
N GLN A 145 -5.93 -5.54 3.18
CA GLN A 145 -4.69 -4.92 2.73
C GLN A 145 -4.83 -3.39 2.64
N TYR A 146 -5.92 -2.89 2.03
CA TYR A 146 -6.19 -1.45 1.93
C TYR A 146 -6.40 -0.79 3.28
N ALA A 147 -7.04 -1.48 4.23
CA ALA A 147 -7.19 -0.99 5.60
C ALA A 147 -5.81 -0.78 6.26
N VAL A 148 -4.90 -1.74 6.12
CA VAL A 148 -3.52 -1.63 6.64
C VAL A 148 -2.76 -0.53 5.91
N PHE A 149 -2.90 -0.42 4.59
CA PHE A 149 -2.26 0.65 3.81
C PHE A 149 -2.70 2.04 4.29
N LEU A 150 -4.00 2.22 4.57
CA LEU A 150 -4.52 3.49 5.07
C LEU A 150 -3.87 3.86 6.40
N ILE A 151 -3.89 2.94 7.37
CA ILE A 151 -3.32 3.22 8.69
C ILE A 151 -1.82 3.44 8.61
N THR A 152 -1.10 2.64 7.82
CA THR A 152 0.36 2.78 7.65
C THR A 152 0.71 4.13 7.02
N TYR A 153 -0.04 4.54 5.99
CA TYR A 153 0.11 5.84 5.36
C TYR A 153 -0.13 7.00 6.35
N LEU A 154 -1.20 6.92 7.15
CA LEU A 154 -1.49 7.97 8.13
C LEU A 154 -0.44 8.04 9.24
N ILE A 155 0.06 6.89 9.70
CA ILE A 155 1.14 6.84 10.68
C ILE A 155 2.43 7.43 10.10
N SER A 156 2.76 7.14 8.83
CA SER A 156 3.97 7.72 8.21
C SER A 156 3.86 9.23 8.01
N GLU A 157 2.65 9.75 7.79
CA GLU A 157 2.37 11.19 7.68
C GLU A 157 2.05 11.84 9.05
N CYS A 158 2.15 11.10 10.16
CA CYS A 158 1.79 11.59 11.49
C CYS A 158 2.82 12.59 11.99
N MET A 159 2.46 13.88 11.97
CA MET A 159 3.29 14.97 12.48
C MET A 159 2.95 15.38 13.92
N SER A 160 1.86 14.85 14.48
CA SER A 160 1.33 15.25 15.78
C SER A 160 1.56 14.16 16.83
N ILE A 161 2.40 14.46 17.82
CA ILE A 161 2.61 13.64 19.01
C ILE A 161 2.17 14.45 20.22
N VAL A 162 1.23 13.93 20.99
CA VAL A 162 0.68 14.59 22.18
C VAL A 162 0.99 13.73 23.41
N LYS A 163 1.53 14.34 24.47
CA LYS A 163 1.70 13.69 25.77
C LYS A 163 0.51 14.01 26.66
N VAL A 164 -0.07 13.00 27.30
CA VAL A 164 -1.22 13.18 28.21
C VAL A 164 -0.97 12.55 29.58
N PRO A 165 -1.43 13.19 30.67
CA PRO A 165 -1.34 12.62 32.00
C PRO A 165 -2.37 11.50 32.20
N ASP A 166 -2.18 10.74 33.27
CA ASP A 166 -3.06 9.62 33.64
C ASP A 166 -4.50 10.03 33.94
N TYR A 167 -4.66 11.20 34.55
CA TYR A 167 -5.92 11.74 35.00
C TYR A 167 -6.04 13.21 34.62
N ARG A 168 -7.28 13.70 34.55
CA ARG A 168 -7.56 15.14 34.43
C ARG A 168 -7.16 15.87 35.70
N GLY A 169 -6.81 17.14 35.55
CA GLY A 169 -6.47 18.03 36.65
C GLY A 169 -5.00 18.39 36.70
N TRP A 170 -4.50 18.68 37.90
CA TRP A 170 -3.12 19.09 38.12
C TRP A 170 -2.16 17.92 37.92
N TYR A 171 -1.12 18.12 37.11
CA TYR A 171 -0.03 17.16 36.89
C TYR A 171 1.32 17.88 36.86
N LEU A 172 2.38 17.11 37.06
CA LEU A 172 3.77 17.55 36.90
C LEU A 172 4.28 17.08 35.55
N ASP A 173 4.92 17.98 34.79
CA ASP A 173 5.64 17.59 33.59
C ASP A 173 7.02 16.97 33.94
N GLU A 174 7.79 16.60 32.90
CA GLU A 174 9.14 16.04 33.04
C GLU A 174 10.13 17.00 33.74
N GLU A 175 9.88 18.30 33.67
CA GLU A 175 10.68 19.37 34.29
C GLU A 175 10.18 19.75 35.70
N LYS A 176 9.15 19.06 36.22
CA LYS A 176 8.48 19.31 37.52
C LYS A 176 7.74 20.64 37.61
N ASN A 177 7.35 21.20 36.46
CA ASN A 177 6.42 22.31 36.38
C ASN A 177 4.98 21.80 36.57
N ILE A 178 4.16 22.61 37.24
CA ILE A 178 2.76 22.27 37.52
C ILE A 178 1.88 22.81 36.39
N PHE A 179 1.12 21.91 35.76
CA PHE A 179 0.14 22.24 34.73
C PHE A 179 -1.22 21.68 35.07
N PHE A 180 -2.28 22.29 34.53
CA PHE A 180 -3.64 21.78 34.62
C PHE A 180 -4.08 21.20 33.27
N PHE A 181 -4.56 19.97 33.25
CA PHE A 181 -5.00 19.27 32.04
C PHE A 181 -6.51 19.01 32.06
N GLU A 182 -7.22 19.57 31.08
CA GLU A 182 -8.68 19.41 30.91
C GLU A 182 -9.07 18.44 29.78
N GLY A 183 -8.09 17.99 28.99
CA GLY A 183 -8.33 17.09 27.85
C GLY A 183 -8.70 15.67 28.25
N GLU A 184 -8.79 14.78 27.26
CA GLU A 184 -8.93 13.35 27.52
C GLU A 184 -7.65 12.79 28.13
N SER A 185 -7.79 12.20 29.30
CA SER A 185 -6.68 11.59 30.03
C SER A 185 -6.31 10.22 29.47
N TRP A 186 -5.11 9.74 29.78
CA TRP A 186 -4.67 8.41 29.37
C TRP A 186 -5.65 7.30 29.78
N LYS A 187 -6.17 7.35 31.02
CA LYS A 187 -7.13 6.35 31.52
C LYS A 187 -8.48 6.38 30.82
N GLU A 188 -8.84 7.50 30.19
CA GLU A 188 -10.04 7.59 29.36
C GLU A 188 -9.78 7.02 27.98
N LEU A 189 -8.63 7.36 27.37
CA LEU A 189 -8.21 6.81 26.07
C LEU A 189 -8.05 5.29 26.12
N GLU A 190 -7.45 4.75 27.17
CA GLU A 190 -7.26 3.31 27.40
C GLU A 190 -8.60 2.54 27.38
N LYS A 191 -9.67 3.13 27.90
CA LYS A 191 -11.02 2.54 27.88
C LYS A 191 -11.68 2.59 26.50
N CYS A 192 -11.29 3.56 25.68
CA CYS A 192 -11.82 3.77 24.33
C CYS A 192 -11.06 2.97 23.26
N VAL A 193 -9.96 2.29 23.62
CA VAL A 193 -9.21 1.44 22.70
C VAL A 193 -10.13 0.35 22.15
N ILE A 194 -10.27 0.30 20.83
CA ILE A 194 -11.00 -0.77 20.16
C ILE A 194 -10.29 -2.10 20.43
N LYS A 195 -11.07 -3.12 20.80
CA LYS A 195 -10.62 -4.49 21.11
C LYS A 195 -10.81 -5.46 19.94
#